data_AF-A0A2V7KFF4-F1
#
_entry.id   AF-A0A2V7KFF4-F1
#
_cell.length_a   1.000
_cell.length_b   1.000
_cell.length_c   1.000
_cell.angle_alpha   90.00
_cell.angle_beta   90.00
_cell.angle_gamma   90.00
#
_symmetry.space_group_name_H-M   'P 1'
#
loop_
_entity.id
_entity.type
_entity.pdbx_description
1 polymer ?
#
loop_
_entity_poly.entity_id
_entity_poly.type
_entity_poly.pdbx_seq_one_letter_code
_entity_poly.pdbx_strand_id
1 'polypeptide(L)'
;MVSAAERRLFWGTAVAVVVSDFVTKLIAESFLARRLPLAVIGDTVQFRLVYNEGAAFGLHVGDNSRWIFMALAVIALFVLASLVRSTRPGDRFRLLALALVCGGAVGNLIDRIRSAQGVVDFVDVGVGAWRWPTFNVADSAITIGAIALGLSLWQEGRAQQRAKEARAAEP
;
A
#
# COMPACT_ATOMS: atom_id res chain seq x y z
N MET A 1 -11.12 -3.98 -23.09
CA MET A 1 -9.76 -3.52 -22.75
C MET A 1 -9.86 -2.11 -22.18
N VAL A 2 -9.09 -1.83 -21.12
CA VAL A 2 -9.01 -0.52 -20.46
C VAL A 2 -8.52 0.55 -21.45
N SER A 3 -9.15 1.72 -21.48
CA SER A 3 -8.85 2.85 -22.36
C SER A 3 -7.46 3.47 -22.09
N ALA A 4 -6.96 4.29 -23.02
CA ALA A 4 -5.69 5.00 -22.82
C ALA A 4 -5.71 5.94 -21.60
N ALA A 5 -6.83 6.61 -21.35
CA ALA A 5 -7.00 7.49 -20.20
C ALA A 5 -6.95 6.72 -18.87
N GLU A 6 -7.56 5.55 -18.82
CA GLU A 6 -7.57 4.69 -17.64
C GLU A 6 -6.19 4.05 -17.38
N ARG A 7 -5.45 3.69 -18.44
CA ARG A 7 -4.05 3.27 -18.29
C ARG A 7 -3.18 4.40 -17.72
N ARG A 8 -3.38 5.63 -18.20
CA ARG A 8 -2.70 6.82 -17.65
C ARG A 8 -3.07 7.06 -16.19
N LEU A 9 -4.34 6.88 -15.82
CA LEU A 9 -4.80 7.00 -14.44
C LEU A 9 -4.09 5.99 -13.53
N PHE A 10 -4.08 4.72 -13.93
CA PHE A 10 -3.43 3.66 -13.16
C PHE A 10 -1.93 3.92 -13.00
N TRP A 11 -1.20 4.07 -14.10
CA TRP A 11 0.25 4.25 -14.05
C TRP A 11 0.65 5.58 -13.42
N GLY A 12 -0.08 6.65 -13.71
CA GLY A 12 0.15 7.96 -13.10
C GLY A 12 0.01 7.91 -11.58
N THR A 13 -1.04 7.25 -11.08
CA THR A 13 -1.26 7.07 -9.63
C THR A 13 -0.17 6.20 -9.02
N ALA A 14 0.15 5.05 -9.62
CA ALA A 14 1.17 4.14 -9.11
C ALA A 14 2.55 4.80 -9.06
N VAL A 15 2.95 5.52 -10.12
CA VAL A 15 4.21 6.27 -10.17
C VAL A 15 4.22 7.40 -9.14
N ALA A 16 3.12 8.13 -9.00
CA ALA A 16 3.02 9.19 -7.99
C ALA A 16 3.22 8.64 -6.57
N VAL A 17 2.62 7.48 -6.24
CA VAL A 17 2.82 6.82 -4.95
C VAL A 17 4.28 6.40 -4.76
N VAL A 18 4.88 5.71 -5.75
CA VAL A 18 6.27 5.24 -5.66
C VAL A 18 7.24 6.41 -5.49
N VAL A 19 7.08 7.48 -6.27
CA VAL A 19 7.94 8.67 -6.18
C VAL A 19 7.75 9.37 -4.84
N SER A 20 6.51 9.53 -4.37
CA SER A 20 6.23 10.18 -3.10
C SER A 20 6.81 9.40 -1.92
N ASP A 21 6.64 8.08 -1.92
CA ASP A 21 7.22 7.18 -0.91
C ASP A 21 8.75 7.24 -0.92
N PHE A 22 9.36 7.08 -2.10
CA PHE A 22 10.82 7.13 -2.24
C PHE A 22 11.41 8.46 -1.77
N VAL A 23 10.83 9.59 -2.19
CA VAL A 23 11.30 10.92 -1.81
C VAL A 23 11.14 11.16 -0.31
N THR A 24 9.99 10.83 0.26
CA THR A 24 9.75 11.03 1.69
C THR A 24 10.65 10.17 2.56
N LYS A 25 10.97 8.94 2.14
CA LYS A 25 11.95 8.08 2.82
C LYS A 25 13.36 8.64 2.76
N LEU A 26 13.82 9.12 1.60
CA LEU A 26 15.12 9.79 1.49
C LEU A 26 15.23 11.02 2.39
N ILE A 27 14.16 11.81 2.49
CA ILE A 27 14.08 12.93 3.41
C ILE A 27 14.14 12.42 4.86
N ALA A 28 13.37 11.40 5.21
CA ALA A 28 13.39 10.82 6.55
C ALA A 28 14.79 10.33 6.95
N GLU A 29 15.47 9.57 6.09
CA GLU A 29 16.82 9.08 6.34
C GLU A 29 17.83 10.22 6.52
N SER A 30 17.79 11.24 5.66
CA SER A 30 18.74 12.35 5.73
C SER A 30 18.53 13.26 6.94
N PHE A 31 17.28 13.48 7.35
CA PHE A 31 16.97 14.40 8.45
C PHE A 31 16.92 13.73 9.82
N LEU A 32 16.46 12.46 9.91
CA LEU A 32 16.15 11.81 11.19
C LEU A 32 17.25 10.86 11.68
N ALA A 33 18.18 10.39 10.83
CA ALA A 33 19.17 9.37 11.21
C ALA A 33 20.07 9.74 12.40
N ARG A 34 20.17 11.02 12.76
CA ARG A 34 20.96 11.51 13.90
C ARG A 34 20.16 12.40 14.86
N ARG A 35 18.82 12.39 14.78
CA ARG A 35 17.98 13.28 15.58
C ARG A 35 17.09 12.49 16.52
N LEU A 36 16.72 13.13 17.63
CA LEU A 36 15.57 12.72 18.42
C LEU A 36 14.30 12.74 17.55
N PRO A 37 13.27 11.96 17.90
CA PRO A 37 11.98 12.01 17.22
C PRO A 37 11.49 13.46 17.08
N LEU A 38 11.11 13.85 15.86
CA LEU A 38 10.62 15.20 15.59
C LEU A 38 9.13 15.25 15.90
N ALA A 39 8.75 15.93 16.97
CA ALA A 39 7.35 16.15 17.31
C ALA A 39 6.67 17.05 16.25
N VAL A 40 5.61 16.53 15.63
CA VAL A 40 4.76 17.28 14.68
C VAL A 40 3.52 17.79 15.41
N ILE A 41 2.86 16.91 16.17
CA ILE A 41 1.70 17.23 17.00
C ILE A 41 1.96 16.65 18.40
N GLY A 42 2.69 17.40 19.22
CA GLY A 42 3.07 16.97 20.57
C GLY A 42 3.67 15.55 20.59
N ASP A 43 3.22 14.72 21.52
CA ASP A 43 3.59 13.29 21.57
C ASP A 43 2.74 12.41 20.63
N THR A 44 1.67 12.97 20.06
CA THR A 44 0.68 12.21 19.30
C THR A 44 1.16 11.84 17.90
N VAL A 45 1.78 12.77 17.19
CA VAL A 45 2.35 12.53 15.86
C VAL A 45 3.81 12.96 15.87
N GLN A 46 4.69 12.01 15.60
CA GLN A 46 6.14 12.20 15.57
C GLN A 46 6.69 11.65 14.26
N PHE A 47 7.79 12.26 13.79
CA PHE A 47 8.65 11.63 12.80
C PHE A 47 9.81 10.94 13.50
N ARG A 48 9.90 9.62 13.33
CA ARG A 48 10.90 8.74 13.95
C ARG A 48 11.36 7.72 12.94
N LEU A 49 12.65 7.73 12.61
CA LEU A 49 13.23 6.76 11.69
C LEU A 49 13.28 5.37 12.33
N VAL A 50 12.66 4.40 11.66
CA VAL A 50 12.68 2.99 12.01
C VAL A 50 13.02 2.20 10.74
N TYR A 51 13.94 1.25 10.86
CA TYR A 51 14.25 0.31 9.79
C TYR A 51 13.56 -1.01 10.07
N ASN A 52 12.58 -1.35 9.25
CA ASN A 52 11.71 -2.51 9.45
C ASN A 52 12.19 -3.69 8.60
N GLU A 53 12.92 -4.60 9.23
CA GLU A 53 13.38 -5.86 8.64
C GLU A 53 12.25 -6.87 8.43
N GLY A 54 11.13 -6.68 9.13
CA GLY A 54 9.96 -7.54 9.09
C GLY A 54 8.87 -7.09 8.10
N ALA A 55 7.65 -7.48 8.41
CA ALA A 55 6.43 -6.95 7.79
C ALA A 55 5.71 -5.99 8.75
N ALA A 56 4.47 -5.62 8.41
CA ALA A 56 3.62 -4.83 9.28
C ALA A 56 3.53 -5.45 10.69
N PHE A 57 3.39 -4.59 11.71
CA PHE A 57 3.30 -4.98 13.13
C PHE A 57 4.56 -5.69 13.68
N GLY A 58 5.73 -5.50 13.07
CA GLY A 58 6.98 -6.10 13.54
C GLY A 58 7.04 -7.62 13.36
N LEU A 59 6.23 -8.17 12.45
CA LEU A 59 6.24 -9.60 12.16
C LEU A 59 7.59 -10.01 11.59
N HIS A 60 8.31 -10.86 12.33
CA HIS A 60 9.62 -11.38 11.97
C HIS A 60 9.54 -12.91 11.86
N VAL A 61 9.97 -13.46 10.72
CA VAL A 61 9.92 -14.90 10.37
C VAL A 61 11.34 -15.51 10.38
N GLY A 62 12.20 -14.98 11.25
CA GLY A 62 13.62 -15.33 11.36
C GLY A 62 14.50 -14.67 10.30
N ASP A 63 15.74 -15.13 10.18
CA ASP A 63 16.81 -14.52 9.38
C ASP A 63 16.46 -14.33 7.88
N ASN A 64 15.50 -15.11 7.38
CA ASN A 64 15.05 -15.06 5.98
C ASN A 64 13.84 -14.14 5.74
N SER A 65 13.41 -13.38 6.75
CA SER A 65 12.24 -12.49 6.68
C SER A 65 12.25 -11.59 5.43
N ARG A 66 13.40 -10.98 5.15
CA ARG A 66 13.59 -10.12 3.97
C ARG A 66 13.20 -10.82 2.67
N TRP A 67 13.75 -12.00 2.43
CA TRP A 67 13.52 -12.77 1.20
C TRP A 67 12.08 -13.25 1.09
N ILE A 68 11.49 -13.69 2.20
CA ILE A 68 10.10 -14.13 2.26
C ILE A 68 9.16 -12.97 1.91
N PHE A 69 9.33 -11.80 2.54
CA PHE A 69 8.48 -10.64 2.26
C PHE A 69 8.68 -10.05 0.87
N MET A 70 9.90 -10.11 0.32
CA MET A 70 10.14 -9.79 -1.09
C MET A 70 9.39 -10.74 -2.03
N ALA A 71 9.47 -12.05 -1.80
CA ALA A 71 8.77 -13.05 -2.61
C ALA A 71 7.24 -12.85 -2.53
N LEU A 72 6.69 -12.64 -1.33
CA LEU A 72 5.27 -12.36 -1.14
C LEU A 72 4.83 -11.08 -1.85
N ALA A 73 5.63 -10.00 -1.79
CA ALA A 73 5.33 -8.76 -2.50
C ALA A 73 5.29 -8.97 -4.02
N VAL A 74 6.25 -9.72 -4.57
CA VAL A 74 6.29 -10.06 -6.00
C VAL A 74 5.06 -10.88 -6.40
N ILE A 75 4.71 -11.91 -5.63
CA ILE A 75 3.51 -12.73 -5.87
C ILE A 75 2.25 -11.87 -5.83
N ALA A 76 2.12 -10.99 -4.83
CA ALA A 76 1.00 -10.07 -4.71
C ALA A 76 0.90 -9.14 -5.93
N LEU A 77 2.01 -8.62 -6.44
CA LEU A 77 2.03 -7.79 -7.66
C LEU A 77 1.55 -8.57 -8.89
N PHE A 78 1.88 -9.86 -9.02
CA PHE A 78 1.34 -10.70 -10.11
C PHE A 78 -0.17 -10.89 -9.99
N VAL A 79 -0.68 -11.15 -8.79
CA VAL A 79 -2.13 -11.27 -8.53
C VAL A 79 -2.84 -9.95 -8.84
N LEU A 80 -2.31 -8.82 -8.36
CA LEU A 80 -2.86 -7.50 -8.63
C LEU A 80 -2.83 -7.16 -10.13
N ALA A 81 -1.77 -7.53 -10.85
CA ALA A 81 -1.70 -7.35 -12.30
C ALA A 81 -2.77 -8.17 -13.04
N SER A 82 -3.14 -9.35 -12.53
CA SER A 82 -4.29 -10.11 -13.04
C SER A 82 -5.61 -9.36 -12.80
N LEU A 83 -5.81 -8.79 -11.61
CA LEU A 83 -6.99 -8.00 -11.27
C LEU A 83 -7.11 -6.71 -12.10
N VAL A 84 -6.01 -6.05 -12.42
CA VAL A 84 -6.00 -4.90 -13.33
C VAL A 84 -6.48 -5.33 -14.72
N ARG A 85 -6.06 -6.50 -15.21
CA ARG A 85 -6.50 -7.03 -16.52
C ARG A 85 -7.97 -7.43 -16.54
N SER A 86 -8.51 -7.90 -15.41
CA SER A 86 -9.93 -8.26 -15.29
C SER A 86 -10.85 -7.07 -14.96
N THR A 87 -10.28 -5.88 -14.76
CA THR A 87 -11.07 -4.68 -14.45
C THR A 87 -11.91 -4.25 -15.65
N ARG A 88 -13.20 -4.00 -15.39
CA ARG A 88 -14.17 -3.61 -16.42
C ARG A 88 -13.85 -2.21 -16.96
N PRO A 89 -14.01 -1.96 -18.27
CA PRO A 89 -13.92 -0.60 -18.81
C PRO A 89 -14.91 0.33 -18.08
N GLY A 90 -14.45 1.51 -17.68
CA GLY A 90 -15.21 2.49 -16.91
C GLY A 90 -15.02 2.40 -15.39
N ASP A 91 -14.51 1.29 -14.85
CA ASP A 91 -14.30 1.11 -13.40
C ASP A 91 -13.02 1.80 -12.91
N ARG A 92 -13.02 3.13 -12.97
CA ARG A 92 -11.89 3.97 -12.53
C ARG A 92 -11.61 3.84 -11.04
N PHE A 93 -12.63 3.55 -10.23
CA PHE A 93 -12.48 3.39 -8.79
C PHE A 93 -11.63 2.15 -8.46
N ARG A 94 -11.93 1.00 -9.07
CA ARG A 94 -11.09 -0.21 -8.92
C ARG A 94 -9.67 0.02 -9.42
N LEU A 95 -9.49 0.71 -10.55
CA LEU A 95 -8.16 1.01 -11.07
C LEU A 95 -7.35 1.88 -10.12
N LEU A 96 -7.95 2.90 -9.51
CA LEU A 96 -7.29 3.72 -8.49
C LEU A 96 -6.90 2.89 -7.26
N ALA A 97 -7.82 2.06 -6.76
CA ALA A 97 -7.54 1.17 -5.63
C ALA A 97 -6.36 0.24 -5.91
N LEU A 98 -6.35 -0.42 -7.08
CA LEU A 98 -5.26 -1.28 -7.52
C LEU A 98 -3.95 -0.50 -7.70
N ALA A 99 -4.00 0.71 -8.26
CA ALA A 99 -2.81 1.54 -8.45
C ALA A 99 -2.17 1.95 -7.12
N LEU A 100 -2.98 2.27 -6.10
CA LEU A 100 -2.50 2.58 -4.76
C LEU A 100 -1.79 1.38 -4.12
N VAL A 101 -2.40 0.19 -4.16
CA VAL A 101 -1.80 -1.03 -3.60
C VAL A 101 -0.53 -1.41 -4.36
N CYS A 102 -0.56 -1.40 -5.70
CA CYS A 102 0.62 -1.70 -6.51
C CYS A 102 1.76 -0.70 -6.27
N GLY A 103 1.44 0.60 -6.24
CA GLY A 103 2.42 1.64 -6.00
C GLY A 103 3.10 1.50 -4.63
N GLY A 104 2.32 1.30 -3.58
CA GLY A 104 2.86 1.10 -2.24
C GLY A 104 3.65 -0.21 -2.12
N ALA A 105 3.17 -1.31 -2.71
CA ALA A 105 3.89 -2.58 -2.73
C ALA A 105 5.25 -2.45 -3.44
N VAL A 106 5.31 -1.73 -4.55
CA VAL A 106 6.57 -1.43 -5.26
C VAL A 106 7.49 -0.54 -4.42
N GLY A 107 6.97 0.52 -3.78
CA GLY A 107 7.77 1.40 -2.90
C GLY A 107 8.46 0.62 -1.78
N ASN A 108 7.72 -0.22 -1.07
CA ASN A 108 8.26 -1.07 -0.01
C ASN A 108 9.17 -2.20 -0.52
N LEU A 109 8.98 -2.67 -1.77
CA LEU A 109 9.87 -3.64 -2.39
C LEU A 109 11.21 -3.00 -2.80
N ILE A 110 11.20 -1.75 -3.26
CA ILE A 110 12.41 -1.00 -3.62
C ILE A 110 13.36 -0.90 -2.41
N ASP A 111 12.86 -0.57 -1.23
CA ASP A 111 13.70 -0.50 -0.02
C ASP A 111 14.33 -1.85 0.32
N ARG A 112 13.52 -2.92 0.32
CA ARG A 112 14.00 -4.29 0.58
C ARG A 112 15.03 -4.77 -0.43
N ILE A 113 15.03 -4.24 -1.66
CA ILE A 113 16.07 -4.52 -2.65
C ILE A 113 17.33 -3.69 -2.35
N ARG A 114 17.17 -2.39 -2.07
CA ARG A 114 18.26 -1.43 -1.89
C ARG A 114 19.04 -1.60 -0.59
N SER A 115 18.38 -2.00 0.50
CA SER A 115 18.99 -2.09 1.83
C SER A 115 18.69 -3.42 2.50
N ALA A 116 19.67 -3.92 3.25
CA ALA A 116 19.49 -5.06 4.14
C ALA A 116 18.74 -4.70 5.43
N GLN A 117 18.68 -3.42 5.78
CA GLN A 117 17.99 -2.91 6.97
C GLN A 117 16.46 -2.97 6.85
N GLY A 118 15.94 -3.33 5.67
CA GLY A 118 14.51 -3.46 5.42
C GLY A 118 13.87 -2.16 4.94
N VAL A 119 12.62 -1.95 5.31
CA VAL A 119 11.80 -0.81 4.87
C VAL A 119 12.03 0.41 5.76
N VAL A 120 12.06 1.59 5.16
CA VAL A 120 12.18 2.85 5.90
C VAL A 120 10.81 3.30 6.38
N ASP A 121 10.57 3.22 7.69
CA ASP A 121 9.38 3.73 8.36
C ASP A 121 9.71 5.02 9.10
N PHE A 122 8.79 5.99 9.09
CA PHE A 122 9.07 7.30 9.66
C PHE A 122 7.89 8.02 10.31
N VAL A 123 6.66 7.59 10.06
CA VAL A 123 5.45 8.19 10.67
C VAL A 123 5.08 7.39 11.91
N ASP A 124 5.19 8.02 13.08
CA ASP A 124 4.90 7.43 14.38
C ASP A 124 3.69 8.14 15.01
N VAL A 125 2.62 7.38 15.30
CA VAL A 125 1.36 7.91 15.83
C VAL A 125 0.98 7.16 17.12
N GLY A 126 0.62 7.87 18.18
CA GLY A 126 0.25 7.26 19.45
C GLY A 126 -0.42 8.21 20.44
N VAL A 127 -0.90 7.69 21.56
CA VAL A 127 -1.42 8.47 22.70
C VAL A 127 -0.93 7.84 24.00
N GLY A 128 -0.13 8.59 24.76
CA GLY A 128 0.49 8.10 25.99
C GLY A 128 1.39 6.90 25.73
N ALA A 129 1.19 5.80 26.46
CA ALA A 129 1.96 4.57 26.28
C ALA A 129 1.57 3.76 25.04
N TRP A 130 0.42 4.06 24.42
CA TRP A 130 -0.10 3.29 23.29
C TRP A 130 0.33 3.92 21.98
N ARG A 131 1.12 3.21 21.18
CA ARG A 131 1.58 3.69 19.87
C ARG A 131 1.26 2.67 18.79
N TRP A 132 0.80 3.18 17.65
CA TRP A 132 0.64 2.40 16.43
C TRP A 132 2.02 2.10 15.86
N PRO A 133 2.24 0.93 15.22
CA PRO A 133 3.50 0.65 14.55
C PRO A 133 3.86 1.75 13.56
N THR A 134 5.11 2.21 13.58
CA THR A 134 5.61 3.21 12.64
C THR A 134 5.36 2.73 11.20
N PHE A 135 4.96 3.65 10.33
CA PHE A 135 4.61 3.35 8.95
C PHE A 135 5.14 4.43 8.00
N ASN A 136 4.91 4.22 6.70
CA ASN A 136 5.32 5.16 5.65
C ASN A 136 4.18 5.46 4.66
N VAL A 137 4.51 6.19 3.59
CA VAL A 137 3.55 6.57 2.55
C VAL A 137 3.09 5.35 1.74
N ALA A 138 3.99 4.41 1.43
CA ALA A 138 3.62 3.15 0.79
C ALA A 138 2.60 2.34 1.62
N ASP A 139 2.77 2.23 2.94
CA ASP A 139 1.82 1.51 3.81
C ASP A 139 0.45 2.20 3.85
N SER A 140 0.45 3.53 3.88
CA SER A 140 -0.77 4.34 3.80
C SER A 140 -1.50 4.08 2.47
N ALA A 141 -0.77 4.07 1.36
CA ALA A 141 -1.32 3.78 0.03
C ALA A 141 -1.86 2.34 -0.06
N ILE A 142 -1.14 1.35 0.48
CA ILE A 142 -1.60 -0.04 0.54
C ILE A 142 -2.89 -0.14 1.35
N THR A 143 -2.96 0.50 2.52
CA THR A 143 -4.13 0.42 3.40
C THR A 143 -5.35 1.07 2.76
N ILE A 144 -5.22 2.30 2.25
CA ILE A 144 -6.31 3.00 1.56
C ILE A 144 -6.75 2.23 0.31
N GLY A 145 -5.78 1.76 -0.49
CA GLY A 145 -6.03 0.98 -1.69
C GLY A 145 -6.72 -0.35 -1.40
N ALA A 146 -6.32 -1.06 -0.34
CA ALA A 146 -6.93 -2.32 0.06
C ALA A 146 -8.37 -2.13 0.54
N ILE A 147 -8.63 -1.09 1.34
CA ILE A 147 -9.99 -0.72 1.76
C ILE A 147 -10.85 -0.39 0.53
N ALA A 148 -10.36 0.45 -0.38
CA ALA A 148 -11.08 0.83 -1.59
C ALA A 148 -11.34 -0.37 -2.51
N LEU A 149 -10.37 -1.28 -2.65
CA LEU A 149 -10.51 -2.50 -3.45
C LEU A 149 -11.55 -3.44 -2.83
N GLY A 150 -11.51 -3.62 -1.51
CA GLY A 150 -12.51 -4.40 -0.77
C GLY A 150 -13.92 -3.85 -0.96
N LEU A 151 -14.09 -2.52 -0.89
CA LEU A 151 -15.37 -1.87 -1.17
C LEU A 151 -15.83 -2.08 -2.62
N SER A 152 -14.93 -1.98 -3.60
CA SER A 152 -15.23 -2.23 -5.01
C SER A 152 -15.71 -3.67 -5.26
N LEU A 153 -15.01 -4.65 -4.68
CA LEU A 153 -15.36 -6.07 -4.79
C LEU A 153 -16.68 -6.38 -4.11
N TRP A 154 -16.93 -5.79 -2.94
CA TRP A 154 -18.18 -5.94 -2.22
C TRP A 154 -19.37 -5.40 -3.01
N GLN A 155 -19.24 -4.22 -3.60
CA GLN A 155 -20.27 -3.62 -4.46
C GLN A 155 -20.55 -4.48 -5.70
N GLU A 156 -19.50 -5.01 -6.34
CA GLU A 156 -19.65 -5.91 -7.49
C GLU A 156 -20.41 -7.19 -7.10
N GLY A 157 -20.07 -7.81 -5.98
CA GLY A 157 -20.77 -9.00 -5.48
C GLY A 157 -22.25 -8.74 -5.22
N ARG A 158 -22.60 -7.59 -4.62
CA ARG A 158 -24.00 -7.20 -4.40
C ARG A 158 -24.76 -6.96 -5.69
N ALA A 159 -24.12 -6.34 -6.69
CA ALA A 159 -24.74 -6.11 -7.99
C ALA A 159 -25.02 -7.43 -8.72
N GLN A 160 -24.09 -8.38 -8.66
CA GLN A 160 -24.28 -9.72 -9.24
C GLN A 160 -25.42 -10.48 -8.55
N GLN A 161 -25.52 -10.41 -7.23
CA GLN A 161 -26.57 -11.08 -6.48
C GLN A 161 -27.96 -10.53 -6.85
N ARG A 162 -28.12 -9.20 -6.88
CA ARG A 162 -29.37 -8.55 -7.30
C ARG A 162 -29.77 -8.93 -8.73
N ALA A 163 -28.80 -9.01 -9.65
CA ALA A 163 -29.06 -9.41 -11.03
C ALA A 163 -29.51 -10.89 -11.13
N LYS A 164 -28.97 -11.77 -10.29
CA LYS A 164 -29.41 -13.17 -10.21
C LYS A 164 -30.83 -13.28 -9.65
N GLU A 165 -31.14 -12.55 -8.59
CA GLU A 165 -32.48 -12.51 -7.99
C GLU A 165 -33.53 -11.97 -8.96
N ALA A 166 -33.22 -10.90 -9.70
CA ALA A 166 -34.12 -10.35 -10.72
C ALA A 166 -34.42 -11.36 -11.84
N ARG A 167 -33.40 -12.08 -12.34
CA ARG A 167 -33.58 -13.12 -13.36
C ARG A 167 -34.38 -14.33 -12.87
N ALA A 168 -34.26 -14.67 -11.59
CA ALA A 168 -35.03 -15.75 -10.99
C ALA A 168 -36.50 -15.36 -10.75
N ALA A 169 -36.81 -14.07 -10.73
CA ALA A 169 -38.16 -13.53 -10.55
C ALA A 169 -38.89 -13.26 -11.88
N GLU A 170 -38.23 -13.41 -13.03
CA GLU A 170 -38.88 -13.37 -14.35
C GLU A 170 -39.62 -14.71 -14.59
N PRO A 171 -40.95 -14.69 -14.82
CA PRO A 171 -41.78 -15.90 -14.97
C PRO A 171 -41.61 -16.62 -16.31
#